data_AF-A0AAW0MQR9-F1
#
_entry.id   AF-A0AAW0MQR9-F1
#
_cell.length_a   1.000
_cell.length_b   1.000
_cell.length_c   1.000
_cell.angle_alpha   90.00
_cell.angle_beta   90.00
_cell.angle_gamma   90.00
#
_symmetry.space_group_name_H-M   'P 1'
#
loop_
_entity.id
_entity.type
_entity.pdbx_description
1 polymer ?
#
loop_
_entity_poly.entity_id
_entity_poly.type
_entity_poly.pdbx_seq_one_letter_code
_entity_poly.pdbx_strand_id
1 'polypeptide(L)'
;MDSSSCDDRTSSAQTLHDLEICPLHLTHPSMPLEHLLRSSDRRSAALRDPSPDILARLDCWTQWFDRDDPSGSGDWETLSNLRDENPGVICTDPLQIEALTTSGQPVSSTGDVINKSDTLTGFICKNSDQPGGRLCSDYKVRFMCPPRFCASPPNCWTPWFDRDDPTGSGDWESLLYLQNENPGKICPRPLQIQALTTSNLPVSSTGDVIEKYDTLTGFICKNSDQPGGRLCSDYKVRFMCPARFCSPTPNCWTQWFDRDDPSGTGDWETLSNLQMENPGKICSRPLHIQVLTVSGQPVSSTGNMIYRSDIANGFICRNSDQRIGQCSDYKVRFMCPPRFCAPPPDCWTQWFDRDNPSGTGDWETLHQLKSENPGRICSMPQQIQVQTISGAPMSSTGDNIYKADVVEGFACRNIDQSGRICQDYRVRFMCPLDFCTQFLCYTEWFNRDDPSGTGDWETLLNLRAEHPGHICNSPLQIQALTTDGTTVAATGNVISVSDVTTGFVCKNSDQPPGHVCADFKVRFMCPVDFCHQKVCWTPWYNRDIPTGSGDWELLANHREDHPNEICETPLYIDVRTVDTNEPATATGQVFSAYNATMGFSCENDQQQGGVQCKDYKVRFGCGCKLVVDTA
;
A
#
# COMPACT_ATOMS: atom_id res chain seq x y z
N MET A 1 -33.77 50.91 -21.76
CA MET A 1 -32.99 50.07 -22.70
C MET A 1 -32.77 48.72 -22.02
N ASP A 2 -33.83 48.06 -21.57
CA ASP A 2 -34.84 47.31 -22.38
C ASP A 2 -34.18 46.12 -23.09
N SER A 3 -34.66 44.88 -23.02
CA SER A 3 -35.92 44.32 -22.48
C SER A 3 -35.82 42.79 -22.72
N SER A 4 -36.15 41.92 -21.74
CA SER A 4 -37.43 41.15 -21.63
C SER A 4 -37.41 39.80 -22.39
N SER A 5 -38.14 38.73 -22.04
CA SER A 5 -39.08 38.41 -20.95
C SER A 5 -39.17 36.88 -20.75
N CYS A 6 -39.74 36.47 -19.61
CA CYS A 6 -40.33 35.16 -19.30
C CYS A 6 -41.74 35.01 -19.92
N ASP A 7 -42.31 33.79 -19.83
CA ASP A 7 -43.72 33.42 -19.52
C ASP A 7 -44.06 32.01 -20.07
N ASP A 8 -44.92 31.13 -19.52
CA ASP A 8 -45.72 31.04 -18.28
C ASP A 8 -46.35 29.61 -18.20
N ARG A 9 -46.69 29.13 -16.97
CA ARG A 9 -47.90 28.33 -16.54
C ARG A 9 -48.30 26.98 -17.21
N THR A 10 -49.02 26.00 -16.59
CA THR A 10 -49.45 25.52 -15.24
C THR A 10 -50.35 24.27 -15.44
N SER A 11 -50.55 23.45 -14.37
CA SER A 11 -51.79 22.65 -14.07
C SER A 11 -51.99 21.31 -14.84
N SER A 12 -52.50 20.18 -14.33
CA SER A 12 -53.04 19.70 -13.04
C SER A 12 -53.41 18.20 -13.14
N ALA A 13 -53.14 17.46 -12.05
CA ALA A 13 -53.99 16.50 -11.31
C ALA A 13 -54.79 15.32 -11.93
N GLN A 14 -54.74 14.20 -11.18
CA GLN A 14 -55.85 13.30 -10.73
C GLN A 14 -56.18 12.02 -11.57
N THR A 15 -55.81 10.81 -11.06
CA THR A 15 -56.62 9.77 -10.30
C THR A 15 -57.58 8.94 -11.18
N LEU A 16 -58.04 7.71 -10.90
CA LEU A 16 -57.82 6.57 -9.97
C LEU A 16 -58.58 5.36 -10.59
N HIS A 17 -58.59 4.21 -9.90
CA HIS A 17 -59.50 3.04 -10.00
C HIS A 17 -59.16 1.94 -11.03
N ASP A 18 -59.37 0.65 -10.77
CA ASP A 18 -59.56 -0.19 -9.57
C ASP A 18 -59.76 -1.64 -10.07
N LEU A 19 -59.34 -2.63 -9.27
CA LEU A 19 -59.97 -3.96 -9.06
C LEU A 19 -60.07 -4.97 -10.24
N GLU A 20 -59.98 -6.31 -10.13
CA GLU A 20 -59.60 -7.30 -9.10
C GLU A 20 -59.78 -8.72 -9.73
N ILE A 21 -59.13 -9.76 -9.16
CA ILE A 21 -59.47 -11.22 -9.13
C ILE A 21 -59.11 -12.20 -10.31
N CYS A 22 -58.00 -12.94 -10.09
CA CYS A 22 -57.75 -14.42 -10.00
C CYS A 22 -58.33 -15.48 -11.01
N PRO A 23 -57.95 -16.78 -10.92
CA PRO A 23 -56.65 -17.43 -11.23
C PRO A 23 -56.84 -18.74 -12.08
N LEU A 24 -55.76 -19.44 -12.52
CA LEU A 24 -55.65 -20.93 -12.52
C LEU A 24 -54.41 -21.47 -13.29
N HIS A 25 -53.54 -22.15 -12.52
CA HIS A 25 -52.87 -23.44 -12.71
C HIS A 25 -52.33 -24.01 -14.06
N LEU A 26 -51.04 -24.41 -13.96
CA LEU A 26 -50.41 -25.71 -14.31
C LEU A 26 -49.64 -25.91 -15.65
N THR A 27 -48.35 -26.20 -15.44
CA THR A 27 -47.49 -27.26 -16.05
C THR A 27 -46.71 -27.02 -17.36
N HIS A 28 -45.38 -27.25 -17.21
CA HIS A 28 -44.28 -27.56 -18.16
C HIS A 28 -44.63 -28.58 -19.29
N PRO A 29 -43.78 -28.90 -20.31
CA PRO A 29 -42.31 -28.70 -20.45
C PRO A 29 -41.74 -28.38 -21.89
N SER A 30 -40.40 -28.20 -21.94
CA SER A 30 -39.41 -28.58 -22.99
C SER A 30 -39.30 -27.85 -24.37
N MET A 31 -38.07 -27.34 -24.60
CA MET A 31 -37.38 -26.77 -25.80
C MET A 31 -37.36 -27.70 -27.07
N PRO A 32 -36.87 -27.32 -28.30
CA PRO A 32 -35.86 -26.28 -28.64
C PRO A 32 -35.91 -25.52 -30.01
N LEU A 33 -35.04 -24.49 -30.07
CA LEU A 33 -34.25 -23.84 -31.16
C LEU A 33 -34.84 -23.16 -32.42
N GLU A 34 -34.46 -21.87 -32.54
CA GLU A 34 -34.16 -21.02 -33.72
C GLU A 34 -35.28 -20.58 -34.70
N HIS A 35 -35.63 -19.28 -34.69
CA HIS A 35 -35.01 -18.23 -35.55
C HIS A 35 -35.76 -16.88 -35.41
N LEU A 36 -35.11 -15.91 -34.75
CA LEU A 36 -35.08 -14.46 -34.95
C LEU A 36 -36.35 -13.54 -34.99
N LEU A 37 -36.34 -12.61 -34.01
CA LEU A 37 -36.70 -11.17 -34.02
C LEU A 37 -38.14 -10.72 -33.71
N ARG A 38 -38.36 -10.21 -32.48
CA ARG A 38 -38.66 -8.77 -32.18
C ARG A 38 -38.96 -8.55 -30.69
N SER A 39 -38.32 -7.52 -30.11
CA SER A 39 -38.67 -6.66 -28.94
C SER A 39 -39.44 -7.28 -27.76
N SER A 40 -39.05 -7.18 -26.48
CA SER A 40 -38.41 -6.08 -25.75
C SER A 40 -37.92 -6.55 -24.35
N ASP A 41 -36.97 -5.79 -23.81
CA ASP A 41 -36.70 -5.52 -22.38
C ASP A 41 -36.67 -6.64 -21.34
N ARG A 42 -35.45 -6.91 -20.84
CA ARG A 42 -35.14 -6.86 -19.39
C ARG A 42 -33.63 -6.73 -19.17
N ARG A 43 -33.25 -5.67 -18.44
CA ARG A 43 -31.89 -5.32 -18.03
C ARG A 43 -31.21 -6.48 -17.29
N SER A 44 -30.26 -7.11 -17.95
CA SER A 44 -29.21 -7.89 -17.30
C SER A 44 -27.95 -7.03 -17.27
N ALA A 45 -27.28 -7.03 -16.12
CA ALA A 45 -26.04 -6.32 -15.86
C ALA A 45 -25.01 -6.64 -16.96
N ALA A 46 -24.58 -5.60 -17.66
CA ALA A 46 -23.47 -5.68 -18.59
C ALA A 46 -22.21 -6.08 -17.80
N LEU A 47 -21.76 -7.32 -17.97
CA LEU A 47 -20.34 -7.64 -17.90
C LEU A 47 -19.67 -6.72 -18.92
N ARG A 48 -18.96 -5.71 -18.42
CA ARG A 48 -18.16 -4.82 -19.27
C ARG A 48 -17.14 -5.70 -19.98
N ASP A 49 -17.08 -5.57 -21.30
CA ASP A 49 -15.95 -6.08 -22.08
C ASP A 49 -14.65 -5.61 -21.42
N PRO A 50 -13.69 -6.51 -21.17
CA PRO A 50 -12.38 -6.09 -20.70
C PRO A 50 -11.76 -5.15 -21.73
N SER A 51 -11.26 -4.01 -21.24
CA SER A 51 -10.49 -3.04 -22.03
C SER A 51 -9.43 -3.74 -22.90
N PRO A 52 -9.06 -3.22 -24.09
CA PRO A 52 -7.94 -3.73 -24.90
C PRO A 52 -6.64 -3.93 -24.10
N ASP A 53 -6.46 -3.17 -23.01
CA ASP A 53 -5.34 -3.28 -22.06
C ASP A 53 -5.36 -4.56 -21.20
N ILE A 54 -6.53 -5.18 -21.01
CA ILE A 54 -6.70 -6.43 -20.26
C ILE A 54 -6.46 -7.65 -21.17
N LEU A 55 -6.83 -7.57 -22.45
CA LEU A 55 -6.51 -8.61 -23.44
C LEU A 55 -5.00 -8.67 -23.75
N ALA A 56 -4.31 -7.52 -23.78
CA ALA A 56 -2.84 -7.47 -23.90
C ALA A 56 -2.09 -8.04 -22.67
N ARG A 57 -2.76 -8.21 -21.52
CA ARG A 57 -2.18 -8.78 -20.30
C ARG A 57 -2.21 -10.31 -20.22
N LEU A 58 -2.87 -10.98 -21.16
CA LEU A 58 -2.99 -12.45 -21.20
C LEU A 58 -2.08 -13.12 -22.24
N ASP A 59 -1.61 -12.41 -23.27
CA ASP A 59 -0.70 -12.93 -24.31
C ASP A 59 0.73 -12.38 -24.16
N CYS A 60 1.46 -12.86 -23.17
CA CYS A 60 2.85 -12.48 -22.91
C CYS A 60 3.85 -13.30 -23.75
N TRP A 61 3.67 -13.32 -25.07
CA TRP A 61 4.59 -13.97 -25.99
C TRP A 61 5.76 -13.04 -26.36
N THR A 62 6.97 -13.58 -26.41
CA THR A 62 8.12 -12.88 -27.00
C THR A 62 7.93 -12.69 -28.50
N GLN A 63 8.80 -11.88 -29.11
CA GLN A 63 9.01 -11.92 -30.57
C GLN A 63 9.50 -13.32 -31.01
N TRP A 64 9.43 -13.57 -32.31
CA TRP A 64 10.01 -14.76 -32.94
C TRP A 64 11.53 -14.64 -33.01
N PHE A 65 12.22 -15.74 -32.73
CA PHE A 65 13.66 -15.91 -32.84
C PHE A 65 13.96 -17.03 -33.83
N ASP A 66 15.01 -16.81 -34.61
CA ASP A 66 15.46 -17.65 -35.70
C ASP A 66 16.98 -17.45 -35.77
N ARG A 67 17.72 -18.44 -35.31
CA ARG A 67 19.14 -18.34 -34.97
C ARG A 67 19.98 -19.37 -35.73
N ASP A 68 19.40 -20.47 -36.18
CA ASP A 68 20.12 -21.53 -36.89
C ASP A 68 19.30 -22.14 -38.04
N ASP A 69 19.82 -22.04 -39.27
CA ASP A 69 19.21 -22.67 -40.43
C ASP A 69 19.44 -24.21 -40.40
N PRO A 70 18.63 -25.05 -41.09
CA PRO A 70 18.73 -26.52 -41.10
C PRO A 70 19.99 -27.11 -41.75
N SER A 71 20.97 -26.27 -42.08
CA SER A 71 22.25 -26.68 -42.65
C SER A 71 23.11 -27.45 -41.65
N GLY A 72 24.01 -28.31 -42.13
CA GLY A 72 24.87 -29.10 -41.25
C GLY A 72 24.10 -30.16 -40.47
N SER A 73 24.00 -30.01 -39.14
CA SER A 73 23.52 -31.07 -38.23
C SER A 73 22.01 -31.04 -37.94
N GLY A 74 21.32 -29.95 -38.29
CA GLY A 74 19.92 -29.72 -37.97
C GLY A 74 19.65 -28.22 -37.83
N ASP A 75 18.51 -27.89 -37.26
CA ASP A 75 18.08 -26.55 -36.89
C ASP A 75 17.96 -26.49 -35.35
N TRP A 76 18.64 -25.50 -34.74
CA TRP A 76 18.94 -25.44 -33.31
C TRP A 76 18.58 -24.08 -32.67
N GLU A 77 17.30 -23.89 -32.42
CA GLU A 77 16.73 -22.80 -31.63
C GLU A 77 16.81 -23.03 -30.11
N THR A 78 18.03 -23.24 -29.60
CA THR A 78 18.25 -23.54 -28.17
C THR A 78 18.04 -22.31 -27.28
N LEU A 79 17.33 -22.49 -26.17
CA LEU A 79 16.99 -21.38 -25.26
C LEU A 79 18.22 -20.71 -24.65
N SER A 80 19.30 -21.45 -24.39
CA SER A 80 20.55 -20.87 -23.87
C SER A 80 21.16 -19.89 -24.87
N ASN A 81 21.42 -20.34 -26.11
CA ASN A 81 22.01 -19.48 -27.14
C ASN A 81 21.09 -18.30 -27.46
N LEU A 82 19.79 -18.53 -27.53
CA LEU A 82 18.82 -17.46 -27.77
C LEU A 82 18.82 -16.41 -26.66
N ARG A 83 19.03 -16.80 -25.40
CA ARG A 83 19.16 -15.86 -24.27
C ARG A 83 20.51 -15.16 -24.23
N ASP A 84 21.58 -15.84 -24.64
CA ASP A 84 22.92 -15.26 -24.74
C ASP A 84 22.96 -14.19 -25.86
N GLU A 85 22.30 -14.47 -26.99
CA GLU A 85 22.19 -13.56 -28.12
C GLU A 85 21.11 -12.48 -27.92
N ASN A 86 20.09 -12.75 -27.08
CA ASN A 86 19.01 -11.81 -26.75
C ASN A 86 18.83 -11.61 -25.23
N PRO A 87 19.80 -10.99 -24.52
CA PRO A 87 19.79 -10.89 -23.07
C PRO A 87 18.53 -10.23 -22.51
N GLY A 88 17.78 -11.02 -21.74
CA GLY A 88 16.57 -10.62 -21.03
C GLY A 88 15.34 -10.33 -21.89
N VAL A 89 15.42 -10.49 -23.22
CA VAL A 89 14.24 -10.44 -24.11
C VAL A 89 13.35 -11.66 -23.86
N ILE A 90 13.96 -12.77 -23.43
CA ILE A 90 13.30 -13.99 -23.01
C ILE A 90 13.40 -14.10 -21.48
N CYS A 91 12.28 -14.37 -20.81
CA CYS A 91 12.23 -14.54 -19.37
C CYS A 91 13.07 -15.73 -18.88
N THR A 92 13.40 -15.73 -17.58
CA THR A 92 14.18 -16.80 -16.96
C THR A 92 13.53 -18.16 -17.06
N ASP A 93 12.21 -18.18 -16.88
CA ASP A 93 11.40 -19.38 -16.79
C ASP A 93 10.18 -19.24 -17.72
N PRO A 94 10.34 -19.55 -19.03
CA PRO A 94 9.22 -19.55 -19.96
C PRO A 94 8.15 -20.56 -19.59
N LEU A 95 6.89 -20.16 -19.76
CA LEU A 95 5.71 -20.98 -19.49
C LEU A 95 5.34 -21.86 -20.67
N GLN A 96 5.54 -21.38 -21.90
CA GLN A 96 5.30 -22.13 -23.13
C GLN A 96 6.34 -21.77 -24.20
N ILE A 97 6.50 -22.67 -25.18
CA ILE A 97 7.25 -22.44 -26.41
C ILE A 97 6.32 -22.69 -27.59
N GLU A 98 6.41 -21.86 -28.61
CA GLU A 98 5.76 -22.04 -29.89
C GLU A 98 6.84 -22.08 -30.98
N ALA A 99 6.70 -23.00 -31.92
CA ALA A 99 7.59 -23.15 -33.06
C ALA A 99 6.77 -23.22 -34.35
N LEU A 100 7.23 -22.50 -35.37
CA LEU A 100 6.69 -22.53 -36.73
C LEU A 100 7.85 -22.61 -37.71
N THR A 101 7.61 -23.06 -38.93
CA THR A 101 8.60 -22.83 -39.98
C THR A 101 8.80 -21.32 -40.18
N THR A 102 9.92 -20.91 -40.76
CA THR A 102 10.16 -19.50 -41.11
C THR A 102 9.07 -18.95 -42.03
N SER A 103 8.48 -19.81 -42.87
CA SER A 103 7.30 -19.58 -43.72
C SER A 103 5.93 -19.60 -43.00
N GLY A 104 5.90 -19.87 -41.70
CA GLY A 104 4.71 -19.79 -40.85
C GLY A 104 3.84 -21.06 -40.80
N GLN A 105 4.34 -22.20 -41.27
CA GLN A 105 3.63 -23.47 -41.20
C GLN A 105 3.80 -24.11 -39.81
N PRO A 106 2.76 -24.76 -39.26
CA PRO A 106 2.87 -25.46 -37.99
C PRO A 106 3.77 -26.70 -38.13
N VAL A 107 4.57 -26.98 -37.10
CA VAL A 107 5.49 -28.14 -37.04
C VAL A 107 4.78 -29.46 -37.39
N SER A 108 3.53 -29.65 -36.97
CA SER A 108 2.76 -30.87 -37.26
C SER A 108 2.50 -31.11 -38.75
N SER A 109 2.61 -30.07 -39.59
CA SER A 109 2.39 -30.16 -41.03
C SER A 109 3.65 -30.47 -41.84
N THR A 110 4.84 -30.36 -41.23
CA THR A 110 6.13 -30.56 -41.93
C THR A 110 6.49 -32.04 -42.03
N GLY A 111 5.98 -32.86 -41.10
CA GLY A 111 6.35 -34.28 -40.97
C GLY A 111 7.72 -34.52 -40.33
N ASP A 112 8.37 -33.47 -39.81
CA ASP A 112 9.68 -33.53 -39.14
C ASP A 112 9.61 -34.25 -37.80
N VAL A 113 10.65 -35.05 -37.54
CA VAL A 113 10.86 -35.69 -36.25
C VAL A 113 11.59 -34.69 -35.35
N ILE A 114 10.85 -34.07 -34.43
CA ILE A 114 11.40 -33.06 -33.52
C ILE A 114 12.03 -33.73 -32.31
N ASN A 115 13.30 -33.39 -32.04
CA ASN A 115 14.06 -33.96 -30.93
C ASN A 115 13.65 -33.33 -29.59
N LYS A 116 13.53 -32.00 -29.57
CA LYS A 116 13.11 -31.21 -28.41
C LYS A 116 12.25 -30.03 -28.81
N SER A 117 11.23 -29.76 -28.01
CA SER A 117 10.39 -28.55 -28.08
C SER A 117 9.82 -28.32 -26.68
N ASP A 118 10.61 -27.67 -25.84
CA ASP A 118 10.25 -27.42 -24.44
C ASP A 118 10.88 -26.12 -23.93
N THR A 119 10.35 -25.62 -22.81
CA THR A 119 10.72 -24.32 -22.25
C THR A 119 12.05 -24.32 -21.49
N LEU A 120 12.72 -25.47 -21.35
CA LEU A 120 14.02 -25.58 -20.69
C LEU A 120 15.15 -25.60 -21.73
N THR A 121 14.93 -26.30 -22.84
CA THR A 121 15.93 -26.57 -23.87
C THR A 121 15.79 -25.63 -25.07
N GLY A 122 14.57 -25.22 -25.42
CA GLY A 122 14.24 -24.56 -26.69
C GLY A 122 13.66 -25.54 -27.70
N PHE A 123 13.97 -25.34 -28.99
CA PHE A 123 13.53 -26.20 -30.08
C PHE A 123 14.74 -26.77 -30.83
N ILE A 124 14.71 -28.08 -31.12
CA ILE A 124 15.80 -28.79 -31.78
C ILE A 124 15.21 -29.77 -32.79
N CYS A 125 15.53 -29.58 -34.06
CA CYS A 125 15.34 -30.56 -35.12
C CYS A 125 16.71 -31.06 -35.61
N LYS A 126 16.95 -32.38 -35.60
CA LYS A 126 18.22 -32.95 -36.06
C LYS A 126 18.06 -33.60 -37.42
N ASN A 127 18.98 -33.32 -38.34
CA ASN A 127 19.01 -33.94 -39.66
C ASN A 127 19.19 -35.47 -39.58
N SER A 128 19.91 -35.98 -38.58
CA SER A 128 20.11 -37.42 -38.36
C SER A 128 18.84 -38.19 -38.01
N ASP A 129 17.85 -37.50 -37.45
CA ASP A 129 16.62 -38.11 -36.94
C ASP A 129 15.53 -38.15 -38.02
N GLN A 130 15.75 -37.50 -39.17
CA GLN A 130 14.75 -37.37 -40.23
C GLN A 130 14.71 -38.60 -41.14
N PRO A 131 13.50 -39.11 -41.47
CA PRO A 131 13.35 -40.28 -42.31
C PRO A 131 13.80 -40.01 -43.74
N GLY A 132 14.50 -40.98 -44.34
CA GLY A 132 14.95 -40.89 -45.73
C GLY A 132 16.11 -39.92 -45.97
N GLY A 133 16.80 -39.46 -44.91
CA GLY A 133 17.97 -38.57 -45.04
C GLY A 133 17.65 -37.16 -45.50
N ARG A 134 16.39 -36.74 -45.37
CA ARG A 134 15.96 -35.36 -45.64
C ARG A 134 16.46 -34.42 -44.55
N LEU A 135 16.65 -33.14 -44.88
CA LEU A 135 16.98 -32.12 -43.89
C LEU A 135 15.72 -31.71 -43.11
N CYS A 136 15.93 -31.15 -41.92
CA CYS A 136 14.92 -30.44 -41.18
C CYS A 136 14.35 -29.28 -42.02
N SER A 137 13.10 -28.92 -41.76
CA SER A 137 12.58 -27.61 -42.15
C SER A 137 13.29 -26.53 -41.33
N ASP A 138 13.17 -25.30 -41.80
CA ASP A 138 13.72 -24.10 -41.19
C ASP A 138 12.68 -23.48 -40.25
N TYR A 139 13.01 -23.34 -38.96
CA TYR A 139 12.10 -23.02 -37.86
C TYR A 139 12.48 -21.75 -37.12
N LYS A 140 11.45 -21.08 -36.61
CA LYS A 140 11.55 -19.98 -35.67
C LYS A 140 10.72 -20.27 -34.43
N VAL A 141 11.16 -19.78 -33.28
CA VAL A 141 10.52 -19.99 -31.99
C VAL A 141 10.13 -18.70 -31.28
N ARG A 142 9.12 -18.78 -30.42
CA ARG A 142 8.86 -17.75 -29.42
C ARG A 142 8.44 -18.39 -28.10
N PHE A 143 8.53 -17.62 -27.03
CA PHE A 143 8.32 -18.09 -25.67
C PHE A 143 7.22 -17.30 -24.99
N MET A 144 6.32 -17.96 -24.28
CA MET A 144 5.35 -17.29 -23.42
C MET A 144 5.98 -17.08 -22.05
N CYS A 145 5.99 -15.85 -21.58
CA CYS A 145 6.54 -15.48 -20.30
C CYS A 145 5.44 -15.28 -19.24
N PRO A 146 5.78 -15.36 -17.95
CA PRO A 146 4.83 -15.04 -16.88
C PRO A 146 4.29 -13.61 -17.07
N PRO A 147 2.99 -13.33 -16.81
CA PRO A 147 2.40 -12.01 -17.03
C PRO A 147 3.16 -10.86 -16.34
N ARG A 148 3.82 -11.10 -15.21
CA ARG A 148 4.71 -10.12 -14.53
C ARG A 148 5.93 -9.67 -15.36
N PHE A 149 6.34 -10.45 -16.35
CA PHE A 149 7.39 -10.09 -17.31
C PHE A 149 6.88 -9.04 -18.30
N CYS A 150 5.58 -9.07 -18.63
CA CYS A 150 4.92 -8.17 -19.57
C CYS A 150 4.03 -7.08 -18.92
N ALA A 151 3.67 -7.20 -17.64
CA ALA A 151 2.74 -6.29 -16.96
C ALA A 151 3.47 -5.16 -16.19
N SER A 152 3.02 -3.92 -16.43
CA SER A 152 3.47 -2.61 -15.88
C SER A 152 4.44 -1.83 -16.79
N PRO A 153 4.53 -0.48 -16.67
CA PRO A 153 4.94 0.45 -17.74
C PRO A 153 6.26 0.05 -18.39
N PRO A 154 6.58 0.49 -19.61
CA PRO A 154 7.77 0.01 -20.29
C PRO A 154 9.00 0.26 -19.40
N ASN A 155 9.67 -0.83 -19.00
CA ASN A 155 11.04 -0.74 -18.52
C ASN A 155 11.82 0.14 -19.51
N CYS A 156 12.65 1.04 -19.03
CA CYS A 156 13.38 1.94 -19.93
C CYS A 156 14.84 1.55 -20.01
N TRP A 157 15.42 1.74 -21.18
CA TRP A 157 16.84 1.81 -21.33
C TRP A 157 17.35 3.16 -20.84
N THR A 158 18.44 3.13 -20.07
CA THR A 158 19.24 4.33 -19.82
C THR A 158 19.83 4.86 -21.14
N PRO A 159 20.37 6.08 -21.15
CA PRO A 159 21.34 6.49 -22.16
C PRO A 159 22.51 5.51 -22.23
N TRP A 160 23.28 5.60 -23.31
CA TRP A 160 24.57 4.93 -23.42
C TRP A 160 25.59 5.63 -22.53
N PHE A 161 26.41 4.83 -21.86
CA PHE A 161 27.55 5.24 -21.05
C PHE A 161 28.81 4.59 -21.59
N ASP A 162 29.89 5.35 -21.51
CA ASP A 162 31.22 5.04 -22.02
C ASP A 162 32.17 5.76 -21.06
N ARG A 163 32.98 4.98 -20.36
CA ARG A 163 33.71 5.39 -19.15
C ARG A 163 35.18 5.06 -19.23
N ASP A 164 35.59 4.02 -19.95
CA ASP A 164 36.98 3.61 -20.03
C ASP A 164 37.39 3.20 -21.45
N ASP A 165 38.27 3.99 -22.08
CA ASP A 165 38.85 3.59 -23.36
C ASP A 165 39.67 2.28 -23.20
N PRO A 166 39.83 1.45 -24.25
CA PRO A 166 40.59 0.17 -24.19
C PRO A 166 42.11 0.33 -23.95
N THR A 167 42.57 1.53 -23.59
CA THR A 167 43.96 1.82 -23.28
C THR A 167 44.36 1.23 -21.92
N GLY A 168 45.63 0.84 -21.77
CA GLY A 168 46.09 0.21 -20.53
C GLY A 168 45.63 -1.25 -20.41
N SER A 169 44.75 -1.54 -19.44
CA SER A 169 44.46 -2.94 -19.04
C SER A 169 43.26 -3.58 -19.74
N GLY A 170 42.45 -2.81 -20.47
CA GLY A 170 41.23 -3.27 -21.11
C GLY A 170 40.25 -2.11 -21.24
N ASP A 171 39.03 -2.43 -21.62
CA ASP A 171 37.87 -1.54 -21.55
C ASP A 171 36.95 -2.03 -20.40
N TRP A 172 36.65 -1.11 -19.48
CA TRP A 172 36.06 -1.36 -18.17
C TRP A 172 34.78 -0.54 -17.91
N GLU A 173 33.71 -0.94 -18.57
CA GLU A 173 32.34 -0.46 -18.34
C GLU A 173 31.67 -1.08 -17.10
N SER A 174 32.34 -0.94 -15.97
CA SER A 174 31.94 -1.49 -14.67
C SER A 174 30.74 -0.75 -14.09
N LEU A 175 29.66 -1.48 -13.75
CA LEU A 175 28.39 -0.93 -13.28
C LEU A 175 28.56 -0.04 -12.04
N LEU A 176 29.39 -0.46 -11.07
CA LEU A 176 29.61 0.31 -9.83
C LEU A 176 30.20 1.70 -10.11
N TYR A 177 31.21 1.78 -10.97
CA TYR A 177 31.84 3.06 -11.32
C TYR A 177 30.90 3.92 -12.15
N LEU A 178 30.20 3.32 -13.12
CA LEU A 178 29.18 3.99 -13.91
C LEU A 178 28.07 4.60 -13.06
N GLN A 179 27.56 3.88 -12.06
CA GLN A 179 26.55 4.39 -11.12
C GLN A 179 27.08 5.58 -10.30
N ASN A 180 28.31 5.48 -9.80
CA ASN A 180 28.94 6.53 -9.00
C ASN A 180 29.19 7.82 -9.81
N GLU A 181 29.63 7.70 -11.06
CA GLU A 181 29.91 8.83 -11.95
C GLU A 181 28.61 9.40 -12.59
N ASN A 182 27.52 8.62 -12.58
CA ASN A 182 26.21 9.01 -13.10
C ASN A 182 25.08 8.88 -12.05
N PRO A 183 25.11 9.67 -10.97
CA PRO A 183 24.15 9.58 -9.87
C PRO A 183 22.71 9.69 -10.34
N GLY A 184 21.89 8.70 -9.96
CA GLY A 184 20.46 8.69 -10.25
C GLY A 184 20.09 8.45 -11.72
N LYS A 185 21.06 8.23 -12.62
CA LYS A 185 20.81 7.92 -14.04
C LYS A 185 20.75 6.42 -14.33
N ILE A 186 21.37 5.60 -13.48
CA ILE A 186 21.38 4.13 -13.58
C ILE A 186 20.73 3.57 -12.31
N CYS A 187 19.79 2.64 -12.46
CA CYS A 187 19.12 2.01 -11.32
C CYS A 187 20.08 1.13 -10.52
N PRO A 188 19.89 0.99 -9.19
CA PRO A 188 20.77 0.17 -8.34
C PRO A 188 20.85 -1.30 -8.77
N ARG A 189 19.77 -1.82 -9.37
CA ARG A 189 19.66 -3.19 -9.87
C ARG A 189 19.08 -3.19 -11.29
N PRO A 190 19.94 -3.09 -12.32
CA PRO A 190 19.54 -3.24 -13.70
C PRO A 190 18.89 -4.60 -13.97
N LEU A 191 17.88 -4.60 -14.85
CA LEU A 191 17.21 -5.80 -15.32
C LEU A 191 17.96 -6.44 -16.49
N GLN A 192 18.57 -5.60 -17.33
CA GLN A 192 19.39 -6.01 -18.49
C GLN A 192 20.54 -5.04 -18.68
N ILE A 193 21.54 -5.50 -19.42
CA ILE A 193 22.65 -4.71 -19.94
C ILE A 193 22.74 -4.95 -21.44
N GLN A 194 23.09 -3.90 -22.19
CA GLN A 194 23.44 -4.00 -23.60
C GLN A 194 24.78 -3.31 -23.82
N ALA A 195 25.66 -3.93 -24.59
CA ALA A 195 26.94 -3.37 -25.02
C ALA A 195 27.02 -3.29 -26.56
N LEU A 196 27.62 -2.22 -27.06
CA LEU A 196 28.01 -2.05 -28.47
C LEU A 196 29.39 -1.41 -28.49
N THR A 197 30.13 -1.55 -29.59
CA THR A 197 31.29 -0.69 -29.77
C THR A 197 30.86 0.78 -29.85
N THR A 198 31.76 1.71 -29.60
CA THR A 198 31.49 3.15 -29.80
C THR A 198 31.07 3.46 -31.24
N SER A 199 31.52 2.63 -32.20
CA SER A 199 31.10 2.59 -33.61
C SER A 199 29.78 1.83 -33.89
N ASN A 200 29.04 1.43 -32.87
CA ASN A 200 27.74 0.72 -32.93
C ASN A 200 27.77 -0.70 -33.51
N LEU A 201 28.91 -1.39 -33.46
CA LEU A 201 28.98 -2.79 -33.84
C LEU A 201 28.57 -3.69 -32.67
N PRO A 202 27.88 -4.81 -32.91
CA PRO A 202 27.58 -5.79 -31.87
C PRO A 202 28.86 -6.47 -31.40
N VAL A 203 28.90 -6.83 -30.11
CA VAL A 203 30.03 -7.52 -29.46
C VAL A 203 30.42 -8.79 -30.23
N SER A 204 29.44 -9.55 -30.73
CA SER A 204 29.69 -10.78 -31.48
C SER A 204 30.48 -10.59 -32.78
N SER A 205 30.47 -9.39 -33.37
CA SER A 205 31.22 -9.10 -34.60
C SER A 205 32.68 -8.67 -34.37
N THR A 206 33.08 -8.38 -33.13
CA THR A 206 34.45 -7.89 -32.83
C THR A 206 35.44 -9.05 -32.63
N GLY A 207 34.91 -10.23 -32.30
CA GLY A 207 35.68 -11.40 -31.90
C GLY A 207 36.39 -11.24 -30.55
N ASP A 208 36.19 -10.15 -29.80
CA ASP A 208 36.79 -9.94 -28.48
C ASP A 208 36.35 -11.01 -27.46
N VAL A 209 37.29 -11.42 -26.61
CA VAL A 209 37.01 -12.31 -25.48
C VAL A 209 36.52 -11.45 -24.32
N ILE A 210 35.25 -11.58 -23.97
CA ILE A 210 34.61 -10.78 -22.93
C ILE A 210 34.67 -11.53 -21.59
N GLU A 211 35.21 -10.89 -20.55
CA GLU A 211 35.31 -11.50 -19.22
C GLU A 211 33.98 -11.42 -18.47
N LYS A 212 33.32 -10.26 -18.53
CA LYS A 212 32.04 -10.00 -17.86
C LYS A 212 31.09 -9.27 -18.78
N TYR A 213 29.84 -9.74 -18.78
CA TYR A 213 28.74 -9.10 -19.49
C TYR A 213 27.43 -9.42 -18.75
N ASP A 214 27.22 -8.75 -17.62
CA ASP A 214 26.11 -9.04 -16.74
C ASP A 214 25.65 -7.81 -15.96
N THR A 215 24.46 -7.87 -15.37
CA THR A 215 23.83 -6.72 -14.68
C THR A 215 24.32 -6.50 -13.26
N LEU A 216 25.25 -7.31 -12.76
CA LEU A 216 25.85 -7.15 -11.43
C LEU A 216 27.20 -6.45 -11.53
N THR A 217 27.99 -6.82 -12.55
CA THR A 217 29.36 -6.35 -12.75
C THR A 217 29.43 -5.23 -13.78
N GLY A 218 28.61 -5.28 -14.83
CA GLY A 218 28.72 -4.42 -16.02
C GLY A 218 29.30 -5.17 -17.22
N PHE A 219 30.12 -4.50 -18.01
CA PHE A 219 30.82 -5.07 -19.15
C PHE A 219 32.33 -4.89 -18.99
N ILE A 220 33.10 -5.95 -19.15
CA ILE A 220 34.56 -5.93 -18.98
C ILE A 220 35.22 -6.73 -20.10
N CYS A 221 36.07 -6.05 -20.87
CA CYS A 221 36.99 -6.65 -21.81
C CYS A 221 38.42 -6.39 -21.34
N LYS A 222 39.20 -7.45 -21.08
CA LYS A 222 40.61 -7.32 -20.68
C LYS A 222 41.55 -7.48 -21.86
N ASN A 223 42.53 -6.58 -21.97
CA ASN A 223 43.59 -6.67 -22.98
C ASN A 223 44.44 -7.93 -22.80
N SER A 224 44.64 -8.41 -21.56
CA SER A 224 45.40 -9.63 -21.27
C SER A 224 44.78 -10.91 -21.82
N ASP A 225 43.47 -10.88 -22.05
CA ASP A 225 42.69 -12.07 -22.42
C ASP A 225 42.49 -12.16 -23.94
N GLN A 226 42.90 -11.12 -24.67
CA GLN A 226 42.70 -11.04 -26.11
C GLN A 226 43.74 -11.86 -26.89
N PRO A 227 43.32 -12.65 -27.89
CA PRO A 227 44.22 -13.46 -28.69
C PRO A 227 45.17 -12.59 -29.50
N GLY A 228 46.45 -12.99 -29.56
CA GLY A 228 47.47 -12.28 -30.32
C GLY A 228 47.91 -10.94 -29.71
N GLY A 229 47.53 -10.64 -28.46
CA GLY A 229 47.93 -9.42 -27.76
C GLY A 229 47.32 -8.14 -28.35
N ARG A 230 46.22 -8.26 -29.10
CA ARG A 230 45.43 -7.11 -29.56
C ARG A 230 44.74 -6.45 -28.36
N LEU A 231 44.43 -5.17 -28.50
CA LEU A 231 43.60 -4.48 -27.52
C LEU A 231 42.12 -4.85 -27.73
N CYS A 232 41.34 -4.71 -26.67
CA CYS A 232 39.89 -4.72 -26.76
C CYS A 232 39.39 -3.65 -27.73
N SER A 233 38.24 -3.90 -28.35
CA SER A 233 37.46 -2.82 -28.96
C SER A 233 36.98 -1.86 -27.86
N ASP A 234 36.62 -0.66 -28.28
CA ASP A 234 36.08 0.39 -27.43
C ASP A 234 34.55 0.27 -27.36
N TYR A 235 33.99 0.03 -26.17
CA TYR A 235 32.59 -0.29 -25.93
C TYR A 235 31.87 0.76 -25.10
N LYS A 236 30.57 0.89 -25.38
CA LYS A 236 29.62 1.63 -24.57
C LYS A 236 28.50 0.69 -24.12
N VAL A 237 27.97 0.94 -22.93
CA VAL A 237 26.91 0.16 -22.32
C VAL A 237 25.67 0.98 -22.02
N ARG A 238 24.51 0.31 -21.99
CA ARG A 238 23.30 0.86 -21.39
C ARG A 238 22.58 -0.21 -20.59
N PHE A 239 21.75 0.22 -19.67
CA PHE A 239 21.07 -0.65 -18.71
C PHE A 239 19.56 -0.51 -18.86
N MET A 240 18.84 -1.62 -18.77
CA MET A 240 17.39 -1.57 -18.68
C MET A 240 17.00 -1.47 -17.20
N CYS A 241 16.24 -0.45 -16.86
CA CYS A 241 15.79 -0.19 -15.51
C CYS A 241 14.30 -0.50 -15.34
N PRO A 242 13.87 -0.92 -14.13
CA PRO A 242 12.46 -1.12 -13.83
C PRO A 242 11.66 0.15 -14.10
N ALA A 243 10.45 0.02 -14.64
CA ALA A 243 9.62 1.17 -15.04
C ALA A 243 9.48 2.28 -13.98
N ARG A 244 9.40 1.92 -12.70
CA ARG A 244 9.36 2.86 -11.56
C ARG A 244 10.57 3.80 -11.45
N PHE A 245 11.71 3.42 -12.01
CA PHE A 245 12.92 4.23 -12.09
C PHE A 245 12.82 5.25 -13.23
N CYS A 246 12.15 4.86 -14.31
CA CYS A 246 12.07 5.57 -15.59
C CYS A 246 10.88 6.53 -15.69
N SER A 247 9.80 6.20 -15.00
CA SER A 247 8.62 7.03 -14.83
C SER A 247 8.55 7.46 -13.37
N PRO A 248 9.42 8.38 -12.91
CA PRO A 248 9.25 8.97 -11.60
C PRO A 248 7.88 9.65 -11.57
N THR A 249 7.00 9.16 -10.69
CA THR A 249 5.80 9.88 -10.25
C THR A 249 6.18 11.32 -9.83
N PRO A 250 5.26 12.30 -9.93
CA PRO A 250 5.63 13.71 -10.02
C PRO A 250 6.51 14.21 -8.87
N ASN A 251 7.64 14.83 -9.22
CA ASN A 251 8.38 15.90 -8.53
C ASN A 251 8.49 15.90 -7.00
N CYS A 252 8.57 14.74 -6.35
CA CYS A 252 8.88 14.67 -4.91
C CYS A 252 10.39 14.70 -4.64
N TRP A 253 11.06 15.75 -5.15
CA TRP A 253 12.45 16.01 -4.84
C TRP A 253 12.54 16.85 -3.57
N THR A 254 13.45 16.49 -2.67
CA THR A 254 13.83 17.37 -1.57
C THR A 254 14.48 18.65 -2.12
N GLN A 255 14.63 19.66 -1.25
CA GLN A 255 15.60 20.72 -1.47
C GLN A 255 17.03 20.15 -1.62
N TRP A 256 17.95 20.97 -2.12
CA TRP A 256 19.37 20.65 -2.12
C TRP A 256 19.93 20.77 -0.70
N PHE A 257 20.82 19.84 -0.37
CA PHE A 257 21.60 19.82 0.86
C PHE A 257 23.08 19.80 0.50
N ASP A 258 23.84 20.50 1.32
CA ASP A 258 25.27 20.74 1.22
C ASP A 258 25.72 20.91 2.66
N ARG A 259 26.48 19.93 3.16
CA ARG A 259 26.80 19.74 4.57
C ARG A 259 28.30 19.75 4.80
N ASP A 260 29.11 19.31 3.83
CA ASP A 260 30.56 19.17 3.99
C ASP A 260 31.36 19.73 2.82
N ASP A 261 32.09 20.82 3.06
CA ASP A 261 33.02 21.36 2.08
C ASP A 261 34.16 20.35 1.77
N PRO A 262 34.78 20.35 0.57
CA PRO A 262 35.81 19.40 0.15
C PRO A 262 37.15 19.46 0.91
N SER A 263 37.20 20.23 2.00
CA SER A 263 38.37 20.41 2.85
C SER A 263 38.72 19.14 3.66
N GLY A 264 39.95 19.05 4.14
CA GLY A 264 40.38 17.89 4.94
C GLY A 264 40.37 16.58 4.12
N THR A 265 39.42 15.69 4.40
CA THR A 265 39.44 14.31 3.85
C THR A 265 38.63 14.12 2.57
N GLY A 266 37.83 15.11 2.16
CA GLY A 266 36.95 15.03 1.00
C GLY A 266 35.67 15.79 1.24
N ASP A 267 34.68 15.53 0.40
CA ASP A 267 33.32 16.05 0.51
C ASP A 267 32.37 14.88 0.82
N TRP A 268 31.65 15.00 1.93
CA TRP A 268 30.90 13.93 2.59
C TRP A 268 29.41 14.24 2.79
N GLU A 269 28.66 14.27 1.70
CA GLU A 269 27.19 14.34 1.66
C GLU A 269 26.49 12.99 2.00
N THR A 270 26.82 12.43 3.17
CA THR A 270 26.29 11.13 3.60
C THR A 270 24.81 11.22 4.00
N LEU A 271 24.00 10.25 3.54
CA LEU A 271 22.55 10.26 3.79
C LEU A 271 22.22 10.25 5.29
N SER A 272 22.97 9.48 6.09
CA SER A 272 22.74 9.38 7.54
C SER A 272 22.92 10.73 8.25
N ASN A 273 24.02 11.45 7.98
CA ASN A 273 24.25 12.76 8.59
C ASN A 273 23.23 13.77 8.09
N LEU A 274 22.92 13.76 6.79
CA LEU A 274 21.92 14.65 6.20
C LEU A 274 20.53 14.44 6.79
N GLN A 275 20.10 13.20 7.02
CA GLN A 275 18.82 12.88 7.68
C GLN A 275 18.81 13.33 9.14
N MET A 276 19.92 13.14 9.85
CA MET A 276 20.07 13.53 11.25
C MET A 276 20.01 15.07 11.42
N GLU A 277 20.70 15.80 10.55
CA GLU A 277 20.73 17.28 10.57
C GLU A 277 19.44 17.90 10.00
N ASN A 278 18.68 17.14 9.19
CA ASN A 278 17.45 17.59 8.53
C ASN A 278 16.24 16.65 8.79
N PRO A 279 15.82 16.47 10.05
CA PRO A 279 14.77 15.54 10.42
C PRO A 279 13.44 15.91 9.74
N GLY A 280 12.78 14.90 9.16
CA GLY A 280 11.51 15.06 8.44
C GLY A 280 11.61 15.76 7.07
N LYS A 281 12.78 16.28 6.68
CA LYS A 281 12.99 16.93 5.37
C LYS A 281 13.53 15.98 4.31
N ILE A 282 14.07 14.84 4.73
CA ILE A 282 14.53 13.75 3.86
C ILE A 282 13.82 12.48 4.31
N CYS A 283 13.22 11.74 3.38
CA CYS A 283 12.61 10.45 3.67
C CYS A 283 13.67 9.43 4.12
N SER A 284 13.28 8.50 4.99
CA SER A 284 14.16 7.43 5.50
C SER A 284 14.73 6.54 4.39
N ARG A 285 13.98 6.37 3.29
CA ARG A 285 14.37 5.55 2.14
C ARG A 285 14.13 6.31 0.84
N PRO A 286 15.12 7.10 0.38
CA PRO A 286 15.09 7.74 -0.93
C PRO A 286 14.92 6.75 -2.07
N LEU A 287 14.31 7.20 -3.16
CA LEU A 287 14.16 6.46 -4.40
C LEU A 287 15.28 6.79 -5.39
N HIS A 288 15.72 8.05 -5.41
CA HIS A 288 16.83 8.52 -6.25
C HIS A 288 17.67 9.54 -5.50
N ILE A 289 18.92 9.67 -5.91
CA ILE A 289 19.82 10.75 -5.52
C ILE A 289 20.20 11.54 -6.78
N GLN A 290 20.24 12.86 -6.64
CA GLN A 290 20.84 13.73 -7.64
C GLN A 290 21.96 14.50 -6.98
N VAL A 291 23.07 14.64 -7.71
CA VAL A 291 24.27 15.32 -7.24
C VAL A 291 24.71 16.33 -8.30
N LEU A 292 25.07 17.51 -7.86
CA LEU A 292 25.72 18.54 -8.66
C LEU A 292 26.84 19.14 -7.83
N THR A 293 27.81 19.78 -8.47
CA THR A 293 28.65 20.72 -7.73
C THR A 293 27.77 21.85 -7.15
N VAL A 294 28.25 22.56 -6.14
CA VAL A 294 27.58 23.75 -5.62
C VAL A 294 27.35 24.78 -6.74
N SER A 295 28.29 24.87 -7.69
CA SER A 295 28.21 25.67 -8.93
C SER A 295 27.28 25.12 -10.03
N GLY A 296 26.66 23.95 -9.84
CA GLY A 296 25.64 23.39 -10.71
C GLY A 296 26.15 22.49 -11.85
N GLN A 297 27.42 22.09 -11.83
CA GLN A 297 28.01 21.19 -12.83
C GLN A 297 27.70 19.73 -12.48
N PRO A 298 27.47 18.85 -13.48
CA PRO A 298 27.29 17.43 -13.24
C PRO A 298 28.59 16.76 -12.80
N VAL A 299 28.49 15.74 -11.95
CA VAL A 299 29.63 14.95 -11.44
C VAL A 299 30.55 14.46 -12.56
N SER A 300 29.98 13.93 -13.65
CA SER A 300 30.75 13.43 -14.80
C SER A 300 31.65 14.47 -15.49
N SER A 301 31.46 15.77 -15.23
CA SER A 301 32.27 16.85 -15.82
C SER A 301 33.45 17.30 -14.96
N THR A 302 33.51 16.87 -13.70
CA THR A 302 34.55 17.33 -12.75
C THR A 302 35.85 16.53 -12.87
N GLY A 303 35.77 15.30 -13.41
CA GLY A 303 36.89 14.37 -13.42
C GLY A 303 37.26 13.81 -12.04
N ASN A 304 36.44 14.04 -11.00
CA ASN A 304 36.68 13.47 -9.68
C ASN A 304 36.37 11.97 -9.65
N MET A 305 37.22 11.21 -8.96
CA MET A 305 36.99 9.79 -8.68
C MET A 305 36.02 9.66 -7.51
N ILE A 306 34.79 9.21 -7.78
CA ILE A 306 33.71 9.15 -6.78
C ILE A 306 33.72 7.78 -6.08
N TYR A 307 33.78 7.81 -4.75
CA TYR A 307 33.80 6.59 -3.93
C TYR A 307 32.42 5.93 -3.85
N ARG A 308 31.38 6.73 -3.59
CA ARG A 308 29.98 6.30 -3.52
C ARG A 308 29.05 7.40 -4.00
N SER A 309 28.06 7.03 -4.82
CA SER A 309 26.89 7.86 -5.07
C SER A 309 25.64 6.99 -5.19
N ASP A 310 24.97 6.78 -4.08
CA ASP A 310 23.80 5.90 -4.02
C ASP A 310 22.83 6.31 -2.91
N ILE A 311 21.60 5.81 -2.99
CA ILE A 311 20.51 6.16 -2.07
C ILE A 311 20.64 5.55 -0.67
N ALA A 312 21.60 4.68 -0.42
CA ALA A 312 21.83 4.10 0.91
C ALA A 312 22.92 4.85 1.66
N ASN A 313 24.00 5.25 0.97
CA ASN A 313 25.15 5.93 1.57
C ASN A 313 25.09 7.46 1.42
N GLY A 314 24.43 7.99 0.38
CA GLY A 314 24.52 9.39 -0.02
C GLY A 314 25.57 9.59 -1.11
N PHE A 315 26.32 10.69 -1.05
CA PHE A 315 27.43 10.98 -1.95
C PHE A 315 28.72 11.16 -1.15
N ILE A 316 29.80 10.55 -1.63
CA ILE A 316 31.11 10.59 -0.98
C ILE A 316 32.19 10.75 -2.04
N CYS A 317 32.88 11.87 -1.99
CA CYS A 317 34.12 12.11 -2.72
C CYS A 317 35.27 12.19 -1.72
N ARG A 318 36.31 11.35 -1.86
CA ARG A 318 37.47 11.35 -0.95
C ARG A 318 38.66 11.99 -1.63
N ASN A 319 39.35 12.89 -0.91
CA ASN A 319 40.57 13.52 -1.41
C ASN A 319 41.68 12.50 -1.69
N SER A 320 41.71 11.38 -0.95
CA SER A 320 42.68 10.28 -1.16
C SER A 320 42.53 9.54 -2.49
N ASP A 321 41.36 9.60 -3.12
CA ASP A 321 41.07 8.87 -4.36
C ASP A 321 41.38 9.72 -5.61
N GLN A 322 41.61 11.02 -5.43
CA GLN A 322 41.83 11.94 -6.54
C GLN A 322 43.27 11.82 -7.07
N ARG A 323 43.42 11.72 -8.38
CA ARG A 323 44.75 11.68 -9.02
C ARG A 323 45.47 13.04 -8.91
N ILE A 324 44.72 14.13 -8.99
CA ILE A 324 45.20 15.51 -8.93
C ILE A 324 44.13 16.37 -8.24
N GLY A 325 44.56 17.23 -7.31
CA GLY A 325 43.67 18.16 -6.61
C GLY A 325 42.84 17.52 -5.50
N GLN A 326 41.93 18.31 -4.92
CA GLN A 326 40.92 17.85 -3.98
C GLN A 326 39.58 17.65 -4.70
N CYS A 327 38.61 17.05 -4.02
CA CYS A 327 37.24 16.96 -4.49
C CYS A 327 36.69 18.35 -4.86
N SER A 328 35.83 18.40 -5.88
CA SER A 328 34.95 19.54 -6.05
C SER A 328 33.97 19.61 -4.89
N ASP A 329 33.34 20.76 -4.72
CA ASP A 329 32.32 21.02 -3.72
C ASP A 329 30.93 20.64 -4.28
N TYR A 330 30.21 19.73 -3.62
CA TYR A 330 29.00 19.07 -4.09
C TYR A 330 27.81 19.30 -3.17
N LYS A 331 26.63 19.28 -3.79
CA LYS A 331 25.35 19.28 -3.11
C LYS A 331 24.49 18.15 -3.64
N VAL A 332 23.65 17.59 -2.76
CA VAL A 332 22.77 16.45 -3.06
C VAL A 332 21.32 16.80 -2.84
N ARG A 333 20.43 16.11 -3.57
CA ARG A 333 19.01 16.05 -3.22
C ARG A 333 18.47 14.66 -3.49
N PHE A 334 17.39 14.33 -2.80
CA PHE A 334 16.81 13.00 -2.83
C PHE A 334 15.40 13.05 -3.39
N MET A 335 15.05 12.07 -4.22
CA MET A 335 13.67 11.86 -4.61
C MET A 335 13.03 10.95 -3.60
N CYS A 336 11.94 11.40 -2.98
CA CYS A 336 11.19 10.63 -2.01
C CYS A 336 9.95 10.01 -2.64
N PRO A 337 9.37 8.97 -2.00
CA PRO A 337 8.07 8.44 -2.41
C PRO A 337 7.01 9.56 -2.45
N PRO A 338 6.06 9.58 -3.40
CA PRO A 338 5.08 10.67 -3.56
C PRO A 338 4.35 11.09 -2.28
N ARG A 339 4.05 10.11 -1.42
CA ARG A 339 3.46 10.30 -0.08
C ARG A 339 4.26 11.20 0.86
N PHE A 340 5.55 11.38 0.61
CA PHE A 340 6.43 12.26 1.39
C PHE A 340 6.20 13.75 1.04
N CYS A 341 5.89 14.06 -0.22
CA CYS A 341 5.70 15.44 -0.70
C CYS A 341 4.25 15.83 -0.97
N ALA A 342 3.32 14.87 -0.91
CA ALA A 342 1.90 15.19 -0.84
C ALA A 342 1.65 15.97 0.46
N PRO A 343 0.95 17.12 0.44
CA PRO A 343 0.51 17.76 1.68
C PRO A 343 -0.29 16.70 2.45
N PRO A 344 0.14 16.33 3.67
CA PRO A 344 -0.52 15.25 4.37
C PRO A 344 -1.98 15.65 4.66
N PRO A 345 -2.95 14.74 4.53
CA PRO A 345 -3.96 14.70 5.57
C PRO A 345 -3.24 14.43 6.90
N ASP A 346 -3.62 15.14 7.96
CA ASP A 346 -3.03 15.03 9.31
C ASP A 346 -3.18 13.60 9.89
N CYS A 347 -2.32 12.68 9.44
CA CYS A 347 -2.25 11.28 9.88
C CYS A 347 -1.03 11.09 10.79
N TRP A 348 -0.90 11.97 11.76
CA TRP A 348 0.07 11.84 12.83
C TRP A 348 -0.56 11.07 13.98
N THR A 349 0.18 10.15 14.57
CA THR A 349 -0.20 9.57 15.86
C THR A 349 -0.23 10.68 16.93
N GLN A 350 -0.82 10.36 18.08
CA GLN A 350 -0.52 11.12 19.31
C GLN A 350 0.98 11.11 19.61
N TRP A 351 1.39 12.02 20.49
CA TRP A 351 2.75 11.99 21.04
C TRP A 351 2.86 10.86 22.06
N PHE A 352 4.00 10.17 22.04
CA PHE A 352 4.39 9.13 22.96
C PHE A 352 5.67 9.56 23.68
N ASP A 353 5.68 9.29 24.97
CA ASP A 353 6.76 9.53 25.92
C ASP A 353 6.71 8.33 26.87
N ARG A 354 7.80 7.57 26.90
CA ARG A 354 7.88 6.26 27.52
C ARG A 354 9.08 6.16 28.44
N ASP A 355 10.16 6.87 28.16
CA ASP A 355 11.38 6.84 28.96
C ASP A 355 11.90 8.24 29.30
N ASN A 356 12.12 8.49 30.58
CA ASN A 356 12.70 9.77 31.02
C ASN A 356 14.23 9.71 30.86
N PRO A 357 14.95 10.84 30.71
CA PRO A 357 16.40 10.89 30.45
C PRO A 357 17.31 10.37 31.59
N SER A 358 16.73 9.75 32.62
CA SER A 358 17.43 9.15 33.74
C SER A 358 18.24 7.90 33.33
N GLY A 359 19.25 7.53 34.13
CA GLY A 359 20.08 6.36 33.83
C GLY A 359 20.91 6.54 32.54
N THR A 360 20.58 5.78 31.50
CA THR A 360 21.39 5.69 30.26
C THR A 360 21.04 6.72 29.19
N GLY A 361 19.97 7.48 29.35
CA GLY A 361 19.47 8.45 28.37
C GLY A 361 17.96 8.42 28.27
N ASP A 362 17.42 8.98 27.20
CA ASP A 362 16.00 8.97 26.87
C ASP A 362 15.79 8.07 25.63
N TRP A 363 14.90 7.08 25.77
CA TRP A 363 14.71 5.97 24.84
C TRP A 363 13.26 5.77 24.40
N GLU A 364 12.90 6.45 23.31
CA GLU A 364 11.61 6.32 22.62
C GLU A 364 11.65 5.33 21.45
N THR A 365 12.02 4.07 21.75
CA THR A 365 12.19 3.05 20.71
C THR A 365 10.85 2.57 20.14
N LEU A 366 10.76 2.48 18.80
CA LEU A 366 9.53 2.14 18.10
C LEU A 366 8.98 0.75 18.50
N HIS A 367 9.86 -0.22 18.75
CA HIS A 367 9.47 -1.57 19.16
C HIS A 367 8.74 -1.56 20.52
N GLN A 368 9.31 -0.88 21.52
CA GLN A 368 8.70 -0.77 22.86
C GLN A 368 7.41 0.04 22.80
N LEU A 369 7.42 1.17 22.09
CA LEU A 369 6.23 2.00 21.92
C LEU A 369 5.07 1.22 21.28
N LYS A 370 5.33 0.38 20.26
CA LYS A 370 4.31 -0.49 19.67
C LYS A 370 3.78 -1.56 20.62
N SER A 371 4.66 -2.13 21.45
CA SER A 371 4.27 -3.16 22.43
C SER A 371 3.39 -2.58 23.53
N GLU A 372 3.69 -1.38 24.00
CA GLU A 372 2.93 -0.69 25.06
C GLU A 372 1.68 0.01 24.52
N ASN A 373 1.62 0.27 23.20
CA ASN A 373 0.48 0.91 22.53
C ASN A 373 -0.04 0.09 21.32
N PRO A 374 -0.58 -1.13 21.53
CA PRO A 374 -1.08 -1.98 20.44
C PRO A 374 -2.10 -1.25 19.56
N GLY A 375 -1.90 -1.28 18.25
CA GLY A 375 -2.79 -0.68 17.26
C GLY A 375 -2.78 0.86 17.20
N ARG A 376 -2.02 1.55 18.07
CA ARG A 376 -1.94 3.02 18.09
C ARG A 376 -0.84 3.59 17.19
N ILE A 377 0.08 2.73 16.74
CA ILE A 377 1.18 3.08 15.84
C ILE A 377 1.15 2.10 14.68
N CYS A 378 1.17 2.61 13.45
CA CYS A 378 1.18 1.80 12.24
C CYS A 378 2.36 0.83 12.19
N SER A 379 2.16 -0.29 11.48
CA SER A 379 3.20 -1.29 11.23
C SER A 379 4.43 -0.68 10.56
N MET A 380 4.26 0.27 9.64
CA MET A 380 5.34 0.97 8.95
C MET A 380 5.16 2.50 8.98
N PRO A 381 5.70 3.19 9.99
CA PRO A 381 5.73 4.65 10.04
C PRO A 381 6.47 5.27 8.85
N GLN A 382 6.01 6.45 8.45
CA GLN A 382 6.49 7.16 7.27
C GLN A 382 7.41 8.32 7.60
N GLN A 383 7.13 9.02 8.70
CA GLN A 383 7.98 10.06 9.27
C GLN A 383 7.93 9.95 10.80
N ILE A 384 8.95 10.49 11.46
CA ILE A 384 9.01 10.68 12.89
C ILE A 384 9.17 12.17 13.17
N GLN A 385 8.46 12.66 14.17
CA GLN A 385 8.70 13.96 14.78
C GLN A 385 9.10 13.76 16.22
N VAL A 386 10.03 14.60 16.67
CA VAL A 386 10.57 14.56 18.02
C VAL A 386 10.66 15.98 18.54
N GLN A 387 10.26 16.16 19.78
CA GLN A 387 10.39 17.43 20.51
C GLN A 387 10.57 17.13 21.99
N THR A 388 11.05 18.10 22.74
CA THR A 388 11.05 17.96 24.20
C THR A 388 9.61 17.88 24.73
N ILE A 389 9.43 17.43 25.96
CA ILE A 389 8.11 17.47 26.64
C ILE A 389 7.54 18.89 26.66
N SER A 390 8.41 19.90 26.80
CA SER A 390 8.05 21.33 26.73
C SER A 390 7.75 21.84 25.31
N GLY A 391 7.86 21.00 24.28
CA GLY A 391 7.56 21.34 22.89
C GLY A 391 8.69 22.04 22.13
N ALA A 392 9.90 22.10 22.70
CA ALA A 392 11.04 22.65 21.99
C ALA A 392 11.50 21.66 20.89
N PRO A 393 11.78 22.14 19.67
CA PRO A 393 12.27 21.28 18.61
C PRO A 393 13.65 20.73 18.98
N MET A 394 13.89 19.46 18.65
CA MET A 394 15.16 18.76 18.92
C MET A 394 16.39 19.59 18.52
N SER A 395 16.38 20.22 17.35
CA SER A 395 17.48 21.04 16.83
C SER A 395 17.87 22.24 17.71
N SER A 396 16.99 22.67 18.62
CA SER A 396 17.23 23.82 19.51
C SER A 396 17.83 23.41 20.87
N THR A 397 17.83 22.13 21.20
CA THR A 397 18.31 21.60 22.48
C THR A 397 19.84 21.50 22.56
N GLY A 398 20.48 21.37 21.40
CA GLY A 398 21.90 21.14 21.26
C GLY A 398 22.36 19.72 21.64
N ASP A 399 21.49 18.82 22.10
CA ASP A 399 21.85 17.44 22.47
C ASP A 399 22.39 16.65 21.27
N ASN A 400 23.38 15.77 21.52
CA ASN A 400 23.90 14.85 20.52
C ASN A 400 22.96 13.65 20.41
N ILE A 401 22.10 13.65 19.41
CA ILE A 401 21.07 12.60 19.26
C ILE A 401 21.68 11.36 18.61
N TYR A 402 21.53 10.21 19.27
CA TYR A 402 22.05 8.95 18.77
C TYR A 402 21.26 8.46 17.57
N LYS A 403 19.91 8.54 17.63
CA LYS A 403 19.04 8.11 16.54
C LYS A 403 17.68 8.78 16.57
N ALA A 404 17.11 9.03 15.39
CA ALA A 404 15.77 9.58 15.20
C ALA A 404 15.22 9.18 13.83
N ASP A 405 14.64 7.98 13.72
CA ASP A 405 14.09 7.46 12.47
C ASP A 405 12.84 6.59 12.67
N VAL A 406 12.21 6.22 11.56
CA VAL A 406 10.94 5.48 11.53
C VAL A 406 11.09 3.96 11.68
N VAL A 407 12.32 3.46 11.76
CA VAL A 407 12.62 2.03 11.89
C VAL A 407 12.86 1.68 13.36
N GLU A 408 13.71 2.46 14.03
CA GLU A 408 14.09 2.21 15.42
C GLU A 408 13.42 3.15 16.42
N GLY A 409 12.90 4.31 15.97
CA GLY A 409 12.32 5.34 16.83
C GLY A 409 13.34 6.43 17.17
N PHE A 410 13.36 6.88 18.43
CA PHE A 410 14.29 7.90 18.90
C PHE A 410 15.10 7.39 20.10
N ALA A 411 16.36 7.84 20.17
CA ALA A 411 17.21 7.63 21.32
C ALA A 411 18.20 8.80 21.48
N CYS A 412 18.24 9.37 22.67
CA CYS A 412 19.32 10.22 23.15
C CYS A 412 20.06 9.49 24.25
N ARG A 413 21.39 9.30 24.12
CA ARG A 413 22.18 8.59 25.13
C ARG A 413 22.98 9.58 25.97
N ASN A 414 22.95 9.41 27.28
CA ASN A 414 23.71 10.26 28.22
C ASN A 414 25.22 10.17 27.98
N ILE A 415 25.74 9.04 27.49
CA ILE A 415 27.16 8.86 27.19
C ILE A 415 27.66 9.72 26.01
N ASP A 416 26.77 10.10 25.10
CA ASP A 416 27.11 10.95 23.94
C ASP A 416 27.07 12.45 24.27
N GLN A 417 26.62 12.79 25.48
CA GLN A 417 26.50 14.16 25.94
C GLN A 417 27.77 14.55 26.70
N SER A 418 28.37 15.70 26.36
CA SER A 418 29.60 16.22 26.97
C SER A 418 29.42 16.70 28.43
N GLY A 419 29.06 15.80 29.34
CA GLY A 419 28.91 16.06 30.77
C GLY A 419 27.52 16.56 31.22
N ARG A 420 26.54 16.59 30.32
CA ARG A 420 25.11 16.82 30.62
C ARG A 420 24.32 15.52 30.44
N ILE A 421 23.09 15.48 30.92
CA ILE A 421 22.13 14.43 30.55
C ILE A 421 21.28 14.91 29.37
N CYS A 422 20.67 13.97 28.67
CA CYS A 422 19.68 14.26 27.63
C CYS A 422 18.53 15.09 28.21
N GLN A 423 17.94 15.94 27.37
CA GLN A 423 16.60 16.47 27.61
C GLN A 423 15.56 15.36 27.53
N ASP A 424 14.38 15.67 28.02
CA ASP A 424 13.22 14.78 28.04
C ASP A 424 12.39 14.99 26.77
N TYR A 425 12.29 13.97 25.93
CA TYR A 425 11.70 14.01 24.59
C TYR A 425 10.46 13.14 24.49
N ARG A 426 9.64 13.49 23.50
CA ARG A 426 8.50 12.70 23.07
C ARG A 426 8.50 12.60 21.56
N VAL A 427 7.96 11.50 21.05
CA VAL A 427 7.90 11.22 19.61
C VAL A 427 6.48 11.06 19.11
N ARG A 428 6.26 11.37 17.84
CA ARG A 428 5.06 10.92 17.13
C ARG A 428 5.42 10.47 15.72
N PHE A 429 4.59 9.61 15.18
CA PHE A 429 4.82 8.96 13.91
C PHE A 429 3.76 9.40 12.90
N MET A 430 4.18 9.73 11.69
CA MET A 430 3.25 9.87 10.60
C MET A 430 3.00 8.50 10.03
N CYS A 431 1.74 8.12 9.91
CA CYS A 431 1.38 6.82 9.43
C CYS A 431 0.86 6.86 7.99
N PRO A 432 0.81 5.69 7.31
CA PRO A 432 0.13 5.57 6.05
C PRO A 432 -1.31 6.05 6.11
N LEU A 433 -1.76 6.66 5.01
CA LEU A 433 -3.10 7.21 4.90
C LEU A 433 -4.14 6.16 5.23
N ASP A 434 -3.95 4.91 4.79
CA ASP A 434 -4.74 3.74 5.16
C ASP A 434 -4.65 3.40 6.66
N PHE A 435 -3.58 3.68 7.39
CA PHE A 435 -3.63 3.63 8.86
C PHE A 435 -4.50 4.72 9.49
N CYS A 436 -4.84 5.80 8.78
CA CYS A 436 -5.81 6.79 9.26
C CYS A 436 -7.17 6.72 8.54
N THR A 437 -7.26 6.00 7.41
CA THR A 437 -8.46 5.88 6.56
C THR A 437 -9.03 4.45 6.49
N GLN A 438 -8.28 3.41 6.88
CA GLN A 438 -8.83 2.13 7.34
C GLN A 438 -9.61 2.30 8.66
N PHE A 439 -9.61 3.52 9.21
CA PHE A 439 -10.23 3.88 10.49
C PHE A 439 -11.48 4.74 10.37
N LEU A 440 -12.05 4.94 9.17
CA LEU A 440 -13.41 5.48 9.07
C LEU A 440 -14.45 4.36 9.23
N CYS A 441 -14.39 3.65 10.37
CA CYS A 441 -15.44 2.73 10.83
C CYS A 441 -16.61 3.56 11.38
N TYR A 442 -17.22 4.34 10.48
CA TYR A 442 -18.44 5.04 10.80
C TYR A 442 -19.62 4.10 10.63
N THR A 443 -20.55 4.14 11.57
CA THR A 443 -21.87 3.58 11.38
C THR A 443 -22.54 4.21 10.16
N GLU A 444 -23.65 3.61 9.73
CA GLU A 444 -24.61 4.34 8.89
C GLU A 444 -25.11 5.61 9.58
N TRP A 445 -25.74 6.48 8.79
CA TRP A 445 -26.41 7.67 9.33
C TRP A 445 -27.76 7.26 9.92
N PHE A 446 -28.02 7.72 11.14
CA PHE A 446 -29.28 7.57 11.84
C PHE A 446 -29.97 8.93 11.93
N ASN A 447 -31.27 8.94 11.63
CA ASN A 447 -32.16 10.05 11.90
C ASN A 447 -33.43 9.45 12.53
N ARG A 448 -33.74 9.85 13.75
CA ARG A 448 -34.82 9.30 14.54
C ARG A 448 -35.91 10.33 14.79
N ASP A 449 -35.55 11.56 15.06
CA ASP A 449 -36.47 12.60 15.50
C ASP A 449 -36.52 13.74 14.47
N ASP A 450 -37.71 14.28 14.25
CA ASP A 450 -37.87 15.49 13.44
C ASP A 450 -37.84 16.70 14.38
N PRO A 451 -37.40 17.90 13.95
CA PRO A 451 -37.23 19.09 14.81
C PRO A 451 -38.54 19.69 15.39
N SER A 452 -39.65 18.98 15.23
CA SER A 452 -40.96 19.34 15.73
C SER A 452 -41.03 19.29 17.26
N GLY A 453 -41.90 20.10 17.88
CA GLY A 453 -42.04 20.12 19.34
C GLY A 453 -40.84 20.75 20.04
N THR A 454 -40.09 19.97 20.84
CA THR A 454 -39.06 20.48 21.75
C THR A 454 -37.67 20.66 21.12
N GLY A 455 -37.46 20.16 19.91
CA GLY A 455 -36.18 20.20 19.21
C GLY A 455 -35.97 18.94 18.38
N ASP A 456 -34.72 18.65 18.07
CA ASP A 456 -34.29 17.44 17.36
C ASP A 456 -33.34 16.61 18.25
N TRP A 457 -33.64 15.31 18.42
CA TRP A 457 -33.13 14.46 19.49
C TRP A 457 -32.57 13.11 19.01
N GLU A 458 -31.33 13.14 18.56
CA GLU A 458 -30.54 11.97 18.13
C GLU A 458 -29.71 11.36 19.27
N THR A 459 -30.39 10.97 20.35
CA THR A 459 -29.71 10.42 21.54
C THR A 459 -29.20 9.00 21.31
N LEU A 460 -27.97 8.73 21.74
CA LEU A 460 -27.30 7.43 21.57
C LEU A 460 -28.08 6.28 22.22
N LEU A 461 -28.74 6.55 23.36
CA LEU A 461 -29.57 5.57 24.06
C LEU A 461 -30.73 5.11 23.17
N ASN A 462 -31.47 6.05 22.59
CA ASN A 462 -32.62 5.73 21.74
C ASN A 462 -32.17 5.09 20.42
N LEU A 463 -31.09 5.60 19.82
CA LEU A 463 -30.54 5.05 18.57
C LEU A 463 -30.07 3.60 18.71
N ARG A 464 -29.45 3.23 19.84
CA ARG A 464 -29.09 1.84 20.12
C ARG A 464 -30.30 0.94 20.36
N ALA A 465 -31.37 1.48 20.95
CA ALA A 465 -32.61 0.74 21.17
C ALA A 465 -33.29 0.41 19.83
N GLU A 466 -33.30 1.36 18.89
CA GLU A 466 -33.91 1.19 17.56
C GLU A 466 -33.01 0.43 16.57
N HIS A 467 -31.69 0.50 16.74
CA HIS A 467 -30.71 -0.19 15.88
C HIS A 467 -29.72 -1.09 16.67
N PRO A 468 -30.18 -2.22 17.25
CA PRO A 468 -29.36 -3.06 18.11
C PRO A 468 -28.18 -3.68 17.36
N GLY A 469 -26.96 -3.44 17.83
CA GLY A 469 -25.74 -3.98 17.23
C GLY A 469 -25.22 -3.22 16.00
N HIS A 470 -25.90 -2.14 15.57
CA HIS A 470 -25.45 -1.27 14.48
C HIS A 470 -24.58 -0.11 14.97
N ILE A 471 -24.51 0.10 16.29
CA ILE A 471 -23.67 1.10 16.93
C ILE A 471 -22.84 0.40 18.01
N CYS A 472 -21.53 0.56 17.96
CA CYS A 472 -20.61 -0.02 18.95
C CYS A 472 -20.89 0.48 20.37
N ASN A 473 -20.53 -0.32 21.38
CA ASN A 473 -20.73 -0.02 22.82
C ASN A 473 -19.96 1.21 23.32
N SER A 474 -18.83 1.54 22.69
CA SER A 474 -18.00 2.69 23.05
C SER A 474 -17.59 3.46 21.79
N PRO A 475 -18.46 4.35 21.28
CA PRO A 475 -18.15 5.18 20.14
C PRO A 475 -16.98 6.11 20.46
N LEU A 476 -16.12 6.30 19.47
CA LEU A 476 -14.92 7.12 19.57
C LEU A 476 -15.18 8.57 19.13
N GLN A 477 -16.14 8.77 18.23
CA GLN A 477 -16.55 10.09 17.73
C GLN A 477 -18.02 10.07 17.30
N ILE A 478 -18.67 11.23 17.34
CA ILE A 478 -19.98 11.47 16.72
C ILE A 478 -19.84 12.52 15.61
N GLN A 479 -20.57 12.33 14.52
CA GLN A 479 -20.77 13.33 13.47
C GLN A 479 -22.26 13.61 13.33
N ALA A 480 -22.59 14.89 13.10
CA ALA A 480 -23.95 15.34 12.84
C ALA A 480 -23.96 16.22 11.58
N LEU A 481 -24.97 16.03 10.74
CA LEU A 481 -25.29 16.86 9.58
C LEU A 481 -26.80 17.03 9.54
N THR A 482 -27.30 18.06 8.89
CA THR A 482 -28.72 18.07 8.54
C THR A 482 -29.04 16.94 7.56
N THR A 483 -30.32 16.57 7.43
CA THR A 483 -30.74 15.52 6.49
C THR A 483 -30.34 15.81 5.04
N ASP A 484 -30.28 17.09 4.65
CA ASP A 484 -29.81 17.59 3.35
C ASP A 484 -28.27 17.68 3.20
N GLY A 485 -27.51 17.37 4.25
CA GLY A 485 -26.05 17.30 4.22
C GLY A 485 -25.33 18.60 4.60
N THR A 486 -26.05 19.62 5.05
CA THR A 486 -25.48 20.87 5.60
C THR A 486 -24.80 20.61 6.94
N THR A 487 -23.66 21.27 7.18
CA THR A 487 -22.93 21.13 8.45
C THR A 487 -23.64 21.89 9.57
N VAL A 488 -23.55 21.38 10.80
CA VAL A 488 -24.10 22.04 12.00
C VAL A 488 -23.69 23.52 12.08
N ALA A 489 -22.41 23.82 11.86
CA ALA A 489 -21.91 25.20 11.93
C ALA A 489 -22.56 26.13 10.89
N ALA A 490 -22.91 25.61 9.71
CA ALA A 490 -23.55 26.40 8.65
C ALA A 490 -25.03 26.69 8.92
N THR A 491 -25.70 25.90 9.76
CA THR A 491 -27.12 26.12 10.13
C THR A 491 -27.31 27.33 11.06
N GLY A 492 -26.29 27.67 11.85
CA GLY A 492 -26.40 28.65 12.93
C GLY A 492 -27.22 28.17 14.14
N ASN A 493 -27.63 26.89 14.19
CA ASN A 493 -28.32 26.33 15.35
C ASN A 493 -27.40 26.20 16.56
N VAL A 494 -27.93 26.50 17.75
CA VAL A 494 -27.25 26.30 19.03
C VAL A 494 -27.45 24.85 19.47
N ILE A 495 -26.38 24.07 19.51
CA ILE A 495 -26.45 22.65 19.87
C ILE A 495 -26.29 22.47 21.39
N SER A 496 -27.23 21.77 22.00
CA SER A 496 -27.28 21.53 23.45
C SER A 496 -26.29 20.43 23.84
N VAL A 497 -26.23 19.34 23.06
CA VAL A 497 -25.32 18.20 23.28
C VAL A 497 -24.85 17.63 21.94
N SER A 498 -23.57 17.24 21.85
CA SER A 498 -23.00 16.53 20.69
C SER A 498 -21.77 15.74 21.13
N ASP A 499 -21.97 14.58 21.73
CA ASP A 499 -20.91 13.72 22.24
C ASP A 499 -21.23 12.22 22.10
N VAL A 500 -20.23 11.38 22.36
CA VAL A 500 -20.31 9.92 22.17
C VAL A 500 -20.99 9.16 23.29
N THR A 501 -21.40 9.83 24.36
CA THR A 501 -22.09 9.23 25.51
C THR A 501 -23.58 9.49 25.47
N THR A 502 -23.97 10.71 25.09
CA THR A 502 -25.36 11.17 25.03
C THR A 502 -25.94 11.07 23.62
N GLY A 503 -25.13 11.28 22.58
CA GLY A 503 -25.58 11.45 21.21
C GLY A 503 -25.59 12.93 20.80
N PHE A 504 -26.63 13.34 20.07
CA PHE A 504 -26.79 14.71 19.61
C PHE A 504 -28.17 15.25 19.99
N VAL A 505 -28.22 16.51 20.46
CA VAL A 505 -29.45 17.18 20.88
C VAL A 505 -29.41 18.65 20.47
N CYS A 506 -30.37 19.05 19.65
CA CYS A 506 -30.72 20.44 19.42
C CYS A 506 -32.06 20.73 20.10
N LYS A 507 -32.15 21.78 20.94
CA LYS A 507 -33.42 22.17 21.58
C LYS A 507 -33.95 23.46 20.98
N ASN A 508 -35.24 23.48 20.69
CA ASN A 508 -35.93 24.68 20.21
C ASN A 508 -35.89 25.82 21.24
N SER A 509 -35.87 25.49 22.55
CA SER A 509 -35.75 26.48 23.63
C SER A 509 -34.40 27.21 23.67
N ASP A 510 -33.35 26.60 23.12
CA ASP A 510 -31.99 27.10 23.18
C ASP A 510 -31.66 27.98 21.95
N GLN A 511 -32.58 28.05 20.97
CA GLN A 511 -32.40 28.80 19.74
C GLN A 511 -32.74 30.29 19.92
N PRO A 512 -32.14 31.19 19.11
CA PRO A 512 -32.52 32.59 19.06
C PRO A 512 -34.02 32.79 18.74
N PRO A 513 -34.64 33.91 19.17
CA PRO A 513 -36.06 34.16 18.92
C PRO A 513 -36.43 34.06 17.44
N GLY A 514 -37.42 33.21 17.12
CA GLY A 514 -37.89 32.99 15.76
C GLY A 514 -37.15 31.91 14.98
N HIS A 515 -36.18 31.22 15.60
CA HIS A 515 -35.46 30.09 15.03
C HIS A 515 -35.87 28.78 15.71
N VAL A 516 -35.84 27.69 14.95
CA VAL A 516 -36.02 26.31 15.43
C VAL A 516 -34.83 25.48 14.99
N CYS A 517 -34.66 24.32 15.59
CA CYS A 517 -33.67 23.34 15.17
C CYS A 517 -33.88 22.92 13.72
N ALA A 518 -32.80 22.75 12.98
CA ALA A 518 -32.83 21.97 11.76
C ALA A 518 -33.01 20.48 12.07
N ASP A 519 -33.36 19.72 11.05
CA ASP A 519 -33.50 18.26 11.09
C ASP A 519 -32.13 17.60 10.88
N PHE A 520 -31.55 17.00 11.92
CA PHE A 520 -30.22 16.42 11.92
C PHE A 520 -30.23 14.89 11.89
N LYS A 521 -29.21 14.34 11.25
CA LYS A 521 -28.84 12.93 11.29
C LYS A 521 -27.45 12.78 11.87
N VAL A 522 -27.21 11.69 12.58
CA VAL A 522 -25.92 11.40 13.22
C VAL A 522 -25.30 10.09 12.76
N ARG A 523 -24.00 9.96 12.90
CA ARG A 523 -23.30 8.68 12.82
C ARG A 523 -22.14 8.65 13.79
N PHE A 524 -21.73 7.44 14.15
CA PHE A 524 -20.74 7.20 15.18
C PHE A 524 -19.50 6.56 14.58
N MET A 525 -18.32 7.02 14.98
CA MET A 525 -17.08 6.31 14.71
C MET A 525 -16.90 5.22 15.77
N CYS A 526 -16.62 4.01 15.33
CA CYS A 526 -16.48 2.84 16.17
C CYS A 526 -15.05 2.28 16.14
N PRO A 527 -14.64 1.51 17.17
CA PRO A 527 -13.40 0.75 17.13
C PRO A 527 -13.38 -0.19 15.92
N VAL A 528 -12.22 -0.37 15.29
CA VAL A 528 -12.08 -1.14 14.04
C VAL A 528 -12.57 -2.59 14.14
N ASP A 529 -12.49 -3.20 15.32
CA ASP A 529 -12.97 -4.57 15.56
C ASP A 529 -14.49 -4.68 15.34
N PHE A 530 -15.24 -3.60 15.53
CA PHE A 530 -16.68 -3.53 15.24
C PHE A 530 -16.97 -3.68 13.74
N CYS A 531 -16.13 -3.10 12.88
CA CYS A 531 -16.34 -3.13 11.43
C CYS A 531 -15.67 -4.33 10.73
N HIS A 532 -14.66 -4.95 11.35
CA HIS A 532 -13.78 -5.89 10.65
C HIS A 532 -13.72 -7.30 11.26
N GLN A 533 -14.12 -7.49 12.52
CA GLN A 533 -14.19 -8.82 13.10
C GLN A 533 -15.61 -9.37 12.92
N LYS A 534 -15.77 -10.42 12.08
CA LYS A 534 -17.06 -11.10 11.95
C LYS A 534 -17.47 -11.59 13.35
N VAL A 535 -18.55 -11.04 13.88
CA VAL A 535 -19.05 -11.38 15.22
C VAL A 535 -19.96 -12.58 15.11
N CYS A 536 -19.58 -13.66 15.78
CA CYS A 536 -20.38 -14.84 15.97
C CYS A 536 -21.02 -14.74 17.36
N TRP A 537 -22.34 -14.57 17.39
CA TRP A 537 -23.10 -14.50 18.63
C TRP A 537 -23.29 -15.91 19.19
N THR A 538 -23.10 -16.05 20.51
CA THR A 538 -23.52 -17.24 21.23
C THR A 538 -25.04 -17.40 21.21
N PRO A 539 -25.57 -18.57 21.62
CA PRO A 539 -26.95 -18.67 22.09
C PRO A 539 -27.26 -17.66 23.20
N TRP A 540 -28.55 -17.45 23.43
CA TRP A 540 -29.03 -16.71 24.60
C TRP A 540 -28.92 -17.59 25.85
N TYR A 541 -28.42 -17.00 26.92
CA TYR A 541 -28.33 -17.56 28.25
C TYR A 541 -29.24 -16.77 29.20
N ASN A 542 -29.93 -17.48 30.07
CA ASN A 542 -30.64 -16.95 31.22
C ASN A 542 -30.40 -17.97 32.33
N ARG A 543 -29.63 -17.56 33.33
CA ARG A 543 -29.28 -18.40 34.48
C ARG A 543 -30.07 -17.98 35.70
N ASP A 544 -30.22 -16.69 35.92
CA ASP A 544 -30.86 -16.16 37.11
C ASP A 544 -32.26 -15.67 36.80
N ILE A 545 -33.18 -15.93 37.72
CA ILE A 545 -34.55 -15.45 37.64
C ILE A 545 -34.65 -14.44 38.78
N PRO A 546 -35.26 -13.25 38.59
CA PRO A 546 -35.18 -12.11 39.52
C PRO A 546 -35.81 -12.31 40.92
N THR A 547 -36.04 -13.55 41.35
CA THR A 547 -36.50 -13.92 42.69
C THR A 547 -35.39 -13.70 43.72
N GLY A 548 -35.35 -12.52 44.34
CA GLY A 548 -34.40 -12.24 45.44
C GLY A 548 -33.82 -10.83 45.39
N SER A 549 -32.49 -10.73 45.27
CA SER A 549 -31.72 -9.48 45.32
C SER A 549 -31.57 -8.77 43.96
N GLY A 550 -31.99 -9.39 42.86
CA GLY A 550 -31.80 -8.85 41.52
C GLY A 550 -31.78 -9.97 40.47
N ASP A 551 -31.25 -9.65 39.29
CA ASP A 551 -31.00 -10.58 38.19
C ASP A 551 -29.52 -10.52 37.77
N TRP A 552 -28.85 -11.67 37.75
CA TRP A 552 -27.38 -11.79 37.66
C TRP A 552 -26.92 -12.70 36.53
N GLU A 553 -26.65 -12.10 35.37
CA GLU A 553 -26.20 -12.78 34.16
C GLU A 553 -24.68 -12.60 33.94
N LEU A 554 -23.88 -13.03 34.93
CA LEU A 554 -22.43 -12.85 34.97
C LEU A 554 -21.69 -13.79 34.01
N LEU A 555 -20.68 -13.28 33.30
CA LEU A 555 -19.89 -14.06 32.33
C LEU A 555 -19.19 -15.26 32.98
N ALA A 556 -18.63 -15.07 34.18
CA ALA A 556 -17.90 -16.13 34.89
C ALA A 556 -18.81 -17.33 35.19
N ASN A 557 -20.05 -17.05 35.61
CA ASN A 557 -21.08 -18.03 35.90
C ASN A 557 -21.48 -18.81 34.63
N HIS A 558 -21.75 -18.08 33.53
CA HIS A 558 -22.10 -18.71 32.26
C HIS A 558 -20.99 -19.57 31.66
N ARG A 559 -19.71 -19.22 31.88
CA ARG A 559 -18.57 -20.05 31.46
C ARG A 559 -18.44 -21.35 32.24
N GLU A 560 -18.86 -21.35 33.51
CA GLU A 560 -18.89 -22.55 34.33
C GLU A 560 -19.99 -23.51 33.85
N ASP A 561 -21.16 -22.98 33.53
CA ASP A 561 -22.31 -23.78 33.06
C ASP A 561 -22.16 -24.23 31.59
N HIS A 562 -21.50 -23.42 30.75
CA HIS A 562 -21.34 -23.63 29.31
C HIS A 562 -19.86 -23.61 28.86
N PRO A 563 -19.06 -24.62 29.25
CA PRO A 563 -17.63 -24.64 28.95
C PRO A 563 -17.38 -24.72 27.45
N ASN A 564 -16.52 -23.83 26.94
CA ASN A 564 -16.12 -23.69 25.53
C ASN A 564 -17.19 -23.16 24.56
N GLU A 565 -18.40 -22.80 25.02
CA GLU A 565 -19.42 -22.16 24.17
C GLU A 565 -19.20 -20.65 24.05
N ILE A 566 -18.62 -20.03 25.08
CA ILE A 566 -18.30 -18.60 25.13
C ILE A 566 -16.78 -18.43 24.95
N CYS A 567 -16.36 -17.57 24.04
CA CYS A 567 -14.96 -17.29 23.79
C CYS A 567 -14.23 -16.73 25.01
N GLU A 568 -12.90 -16.88 25.05
CA GLU A 568 -12.04 -16.39 26.15
C GLU A 568 -12.08 -14.86 26.31
N THR A 569 -12.28 -14.13 25.21
CA THR A 569 -12.40 -12.67 25.21
C THR A 569 -13.63 -12.23 24.41
N PRO A 570 -14.82 -12.23 25.04
CA PRO A 570 -16.03 -11.71 24.42
C PRO A 570 -15.86 -10.24 24.07
N LEU A 571 -16.21 -9.91 22.84
CA LEU A 571 -16.09 -8.57 22.28
C LEU A 571 -17.34 -7.75 22.61
N TYR A 572 -18.51 -8.42 22.70
CA TYR A 572 -19.81 -7.79 22.89
C TYR A 572 -20.69 -8.58 23.85
N ILE A 573 -21.68 -7.89 24.42
CA ILE A 573 -22.80 -8.46 25.15
C ILE A 573 -24.10 -7.83 24.64
N ASP A 574 -25.11 -8.66 24.41
CA ASP A 574 -26.49 -8.23 24.09
C ASP A 574 -27.39 -8.75 25.22
N VAL A 575 -28.18 -7.85 25.81
CA VAL A 575 -29.01 -8.12 27.00
C VAL A 575 -30.44 -7.73 26.71
N ARG A 576 -31.38 -8.65 26.92
CA ARG A 576 -32.80 -8.44 26.66
C ARG A 576 -33.66 -8.99 27.77
N THR A 577 -34.83 -8.40 27.97
CA THR A 577 -35.84 -8.99 28.84
C THR A 577 -36.31 -10.32 28.26
N VAL A 578 -36.67 -11.24 29.13
CA VAL A 578 -37.10 -12.59 28.74
C VAL A 578 -38.51 -12.58 28.19
N ASP A 579 -39.38 -11.73 28.73
CA ASP A 579 -40.80 -11.63 28.40
C ASP A 579 -41.07 -10.96 27.05
N THR A 580 -40.53 -9.76 26.85
CA THR A 580 -40.81 -8.91 25.68
C THR A 580 -39.67 -8.88 24.68
N ASN A 581 -38.52 -9.48 25.01
CA ASN A 581 -37.29 -9.40 24.21
C ASN A 581 -36.83 -7.95 23.98
N GLU A 582 -37.21 -7.07 24.90
CA GLU A 582 -36.89 -5.65 24.93
C GLU A 582 -35.42 -5.48 25.36
N PRO A 583 -34.62 -4.64 24.69
CA PRO A 583 -33.25 -4.37 25.13
C PRO A 583 -33.24 -3.88 26.59
N ALA A 584 -32.30 -4.37 27.41
CA ALA A 584 -32.27 -4.00 28.81
C ALA A 584 -32.17 -2.48 29.02
N THR A 585 -31.42 -1.78 28.16
CA THR A 585 -31.32 -0.31 28.19
C THR A 585 -32.64 0.44 27.95
N ALA A 586 -33.65 -0.17 27.32
CA ALA A 586 -34.95 0.44 27.09
C ALA A 586 -35.90 0.33 28.30
N THR A 587 -35.60 -0.56 29.25
CA THR A 587 -36.46 -0.83 30.41
C THR A 587 -36.46 0.28 31.47
N GLY A 588 -35.49 1.20 31.40
CA GLY A 588 -35.31 2.26 32.40
C GLY A 588 -34.73 1.79 33.75
N GLN A 589 -34.34 0.52 33.86
CA GLN A 589 -33.71 -0.04 35.05
C GLN A 589 -32.21 0.30 35.12
N VAL A 590 -31.67 0.37 36.34
CA VAL A 590 -30.27 0.68 36.62
C VAL A 590 -29.47 -0.62 36.72
N PHE A 591 -28.33 -0.70 36.04
CA PHE A 591 -27.49 -1.90 35.99
C PHE A 591 -26.15 -1.66 36.67
N SER A 592 -25.76 -2.58 37.57
CA SER A 592 -24.46 -2.53 38.23
C SER A 592 -23.33 -3.10 37.36
N ALA A 593 -23.67 -3.96 36.39
CA ALA A 593 -22.77 -4.38 35.33
C ALA A 593 -23.53 -4.49 33.99
N TYR A 594 -22.92 -3.97 32.92
CA TYR A 594 -23.36 -4.14 31.54
C TYR A 594 -22.12 -4.07 30.65
N ASN A 595 -21.35 -5.16 30.55
CA ASN A 595 -20.21 -5.23 29.64
C ASN A 595 -19.79 -6.67 29.33
N ALA A 596 -19.08 -6.86 28.22
CA ALA A 596 -18.70 -8.18 27.74
C ALA A 596 -17.65 -8.90 28.61
N THR A 597 -16.95 -8.19 29.49
CA THR A 597 -15.91 -8.75 30.37
C THR A 597 -16.49 -9.28 31.68
N MET A 598 -17.54 -8.64 32.20
CA MET A 598 -18.17 -9.01 33.48
C MET A 598 -19.50 -9.76 33.28
N GLY A 599 -20.25 -9.47 32.22
CA GLY A 599 -21.63 -9.91 32.04
C GLY A 599 -22.62 -8.77 32.30
N PHE A 600 -23.79 -9.14 32.81
CA PHE A 600 -24.86 -8.22 33.18
C PHE A 600 -25.32 -8.45 34.62
N SER A 601 -25.66 -7.38 35.33
CA SER A 601 -26.31 -7.46 36.64
C SER A 601 -27.26 -6.31 36.88
N CYS A 602 -28.47 -6.63 37.31
CA CYS A 602 -29.48 -5.73 37.82
C CYS A 602 -29.70 -6.04 39.31
N GLU A 603 -29.63 -5.02 40.18
CA GLU A 603 -29.87 -5.18 41.62
C GLU A 603 -31.16 -4.51 42.03
N ASN A 604 -32.05 -5.23 42.73
CA ASN A 604 -33.34 -4.73 43.19
C ASN A 604 -33.18 -3.48 44.08
N ASP A 605 -32.16 -3.46 44.93
CA ASP A 605 -31.89 -2.36 45.87
C ASP A 605 -31.42 -1.07 45.20
N GLN A 606 -30.95 -1.15 43.94
CA GLN A 606 -30.51 0.01 43.16
C GLN A 606 -31.64 0.61 42.30
N GLN A 607 -32.80 -0.04 42.23
CA GLN A 607 -33.93 0.42 41.43
C GLN A 607 -34.74 1.49 42.16
N GLN A 608 -35.15 2.53 41.44
CA GLN A 608 -35.97 3.59 42.01
C GLN A 608 -37.41 3.12 42.22
N GLY A 609 -38.03 3.53 43.33
CA GLY A 609 -39.45 3.31 43.59
C GLY A 609 -39.84 1.88 44.00
N GLY A 610 -38.89 1.04 44.42
CA GLY A 610 -39.15 -0.34 44.85
C GLY A 610 -39.49 -1.28 43.70
N VAL A 611 -39.15 -0.90 42.47
CA VAL A 611 -39.33 -1.70 41.25
C VAL A 611 -38.34 -2.86 41.29
N GLN A 612 -38.82 -4.09 41.10
CA GLN A 612 -37.93 -5.25 40.98
C GLN A 612 -37.30 -5.29 39.59
N CYS A 613 -36.07 -5.78 39.50
CA CYS A 613 -35.40 -6.15 38.26
C CYS A 613 -36.32 -7.04 37.42
N LYS A 614 -36.42 -6.72 36.13
CA LYS A 614 -36.99 -7.63 35.15
C LYS A 614 -36.08 -8.85 35.01
N ASP A 615 -36.65 -9.89 34.43
CA ASP A 615 -35.93 -11.11 34.06
C ASP A 615 -35.20 -10.87 32.75
N TYR A 616 -33.87 -10.97 32.75
CA TYR A 616 -33.02 -10.72 31.60
C TYR A 616 -32.32 -11.99 31.11
N LYS A 617 -31.97 -11.97 29.83
CA LYS A 617 -31.12 -12.96 29.17
C LYS A 617 -30.00 -12.25 28.46
N VAL A 618 -28.84 -12.91 28.39
CA VAL A 618 -27.63 -12.38 27.75
C VAL A 618 -27.15 -13.27 26.62
N ARG A 619 -26.48 -12.70 25.63
CA ARG A 619 -25.60 -13.45 24.72
C ARG A 619 -24.33 -12.68 24.47
N PHE A 620 -23.26 -13.39 24.15
CA PHE A 620 -21.93 -12.83 23.98
C PHE A 620 -21.53 -12.84 22.50
N GLY A 621 -20.97 -11.73 22.03
CA GLY A 621 -20.44 -11.61 20.69
C GLY A 621 -18.96 -11.97 20.69
N CYS A 622 -18.61 -13.05 19.98
CA CYS A 622 -17.24 -13.54 19.88
C CYS A 622 -16.67 -13.28 18.49
N GLY A 623 -15.33 -13.18 18.39
CA GLY A 623 -14.69 -13.25 17.09
C GLY A 623 -14.97 -14.60 16.43
N CYS A 624 -15.49 -14.61 15.20
CA CYS A 624 -15.71 -15.85 14.47
C CYS A 624 -14.38 -16.58 14.26
N LYS A 625 -14.34 -17.88 14.62
CA LYS A 625 -13.19 -18.74 14.31
C LYS A 625 -13.10 -18.90 12.79
N LEU A 626 -11.92 -18.63 12.23
CA LEU A 626 -11.61 -18.94 10.83
C LEU A 626 -11.68 -20.45 10.67
N VAL A 627 -12.66 -20.95 9.91
CA VAL A 627 -12.68 -22.34 9.49
C VAL A 627 -11.61 -22.46 8.41
N VAL A 628 -10.47 -23.07 8.76
CA VAL A 628 -9.47 -23.47 7.76
C VAL A 628 -10.04 -24.72 7.11
N ASP A 629 -10.73 -24.55 5.98
CA ASP A 629 -11.05 -25.67 5.11
C ASP A 629 -9.72 -26.20 4.56
N THR A 630 -9.30 -27.33 5.10
CA THR A 630 -8.20 -28.10 4.56
C THR A 630 -8.76 -28.93 3.40
N ALA A 631 -8.44 -28.51 2.18
CA ALA A 631 -8.64 -29.26 0.95
C ALA A 631 -7.29 -29.58 0.32
#